data_AF-A0AA96IIT5-F1
#
_entry.id   AF-A0AA96IIT5-F1
#
_cell.length_a   1.000
_cell.length_b   1.000
_cell.length_c   1.000
_cell.angle_alpha   90.00
_cell.angle_beta   90.00
_cell.angle_gamma   90.00
#
_symmetry.space_group_name_H-M   'P 1'
#
loop_
_entity.id
_entity.type
_entity.pdbx_description
1 polymer ?
#
loop_
_entity_poly.entity_id
_entity_poly.type
_entity_poly.pdbx_seq_one_letter_code
_entity_poly.pdbx_strand_id
1 'polypeptide(L)'
;MYYFVQIYSNSEVVLEAEIILEKLMLYFNVINYSELAQKIGVAQQNISKWKSRNSVSAIKIKCRELGIYNEIFGDSFNTFTQTGANSQQIKNQNNTGNGAGAFNYANDPKTQIDNNLNIDDDLIPLFQALSIVAKALNKKDKLKEKLENLISDLPKL
;
A
#
# COMPACT_ATOMS: atom_id res chain seq x y z
N MET A 1 -29.93 21.55 14.94
CA MET A 1 -30.70 20.61 14.12
C MET A 1 -30.30 20.87 12.68
N TYR A 2 -29.44 20.00 12.15
CA TYR A 2 -28.74 20.17 10.88
C TYR A 2 -29.68 19.88 9.72
N TYR A 3 -29.93 20.87 8.89
CA TYR A 3 -30.21 20.67 7.47
C TYR A 3 -29.64 21.88 6.73
N PHE A 4 -28.67 21.63 5.85
CA PHE A 4 -28.82 21.92 4.43
C PHE A 4 -27.73 21.17 3.67
N VAL A 5 -28.18 20.15 2.95
CA VAL A 5 -27.49 19.58 1.79
C VAL A 5 -27.30 20.74 0.81
N GLN A 6 -26.05 21.11 0.55
CA GLN A 6 -25.70 21.92 -0.60
C GLN A 6 -24.83 21.07 -1.52
N ILE A 7 -25.49 20.60 -2.57
CA ILE A 7 -24.85 20.06 -3.77
C ILE A 7 -24.09 21.23 -4.40
N TYR A 8 -22.75 21.22 -4.29
CA TYR A 8 -21.91 22.16 -5.03
C TYR A 8 -21.47 21.51 -6.34
N SER A 9 -22.21 21.84 -7.40
CA SER A 9 -21.82 21.55 -8.78
C SER A 9 -20.70 22.49 -9.25
N ASN A 10 -19.64 21.90 -9.80
CA ASN A 10 -18.58 22.44 -10.67
C ASN A 10 -17.55 23.45 -10.10
N SER A 11 -16.34 22.94 -9.77
CA SER A 11 -15.07 23.24 -10.47
C SER A 11 -13.79 23.25 -9.61
N GLU A 12 -13.76 22.69 -8.40
CA GLU A 12 -12.50 22.54 -7.67
C GLU A 12 -11.91 21.16 -7.95
N VAL A 13 -10.96 21.09 -8.90
CA VAL A 13 -10.07 19.93 -8.97
C VAL A 13 -9.28 19.94 -7.68
N VAL A 14 -9.70 19.13 -6.70
CA VAL A 14 -8.94 18.97 -5.46
C VAL A 14 -7.57 18.44 -5.86
N LEU A 15 -6.56 19.30 -5.80
CA LEU A 15 -5.21 18.96 -6.26
C LEU A 15 -4.59 18.00 -5.26
N GLU A 16 -4.22 16.80 -5.71
CA GLU A 16 -3.58 15.77 -4.88
C GLU A 16 -2.34 16.33 -4.14
N ALA A 17 -1.57 17.20 -4.80
CA ALA A 17 -0.41 17.87 -4.21
C ALA A 17 -0.77 18.78 -3.02
N GLU A 18 -1.91 19.47 -3.05
CA GLU A 18 -2.34 20.34 -1.96
C GLU A 18 -2.68 19.53 -0.71
N ILE A 19 -3.43 18.43 -0.87
CA ILE A 19 -3.73 17.48 0.23
C ILE A 19 -2.43 16.94 0.84
N ILE A 20 -1.46 16.56 0.02
CA ILE A 20 -0.18 16.02 0.52
C ILE A 20 0.61 17.10 1.27
N LEU A 21 0.60 18.35 0.79
CA LEU A 21 1.27 19.46 1.47
C LEU A 21 0.63 19.75 2.83
N GLU A 22 -0.70 19.66 2.95
CA GLU A 22 -1.40 19.77 4.24
C GLU A 22 -1.00 18.64 5.20
N LYS A 23 -0.92 17.39 4.72
CA LYS A 23 -0.40 16.27 5.54
C LYS A 23 1.02 16.53 6.04
N LEU A 24 1.88 17.09 5.19
CA LEU A 24 3.24 17.47 5.57
C LEU A 24 3.26 18.58 6.62
N MET A 25 2.39 19.59 6.48
CA MET A 25 2.26 20.65 7.48
C MET A 25 1.83 20.10 8.84
N LEU A 26 0.88 19.17 8.86
CA LEU A 26 0.47 18.46 10.06
C LEU A 26 1.62 17.63 10.67
N TYR A 27 2.33 16.86 9.84
CA TYR A 27 3.46 16.02 10.29
C TYR A 27 4.57 16.85 10.95
N PHE A 28 4.92 18.00 10.37
CA PHE A 28 5.96 18.88 10.92
C PHE A 28 5.45 19.89 11.96
N ASN A 29 4.15 19.87 12.25
CA ASN A 29 3.46 20.82 13.12
C ASN A 29 3.78 22.29 12.76
N VAL A 30 3.56 22.64 11.49
CA VAL A 30 3.77 24.00 10.96
C VAL A 30 2.48 24.55 10.39
N ILE A 31 2.33 25.88 10.41
CA ILE A 31 1.07 26.53 10.02
C ILE A 31 1.15 27.25 8.66
N ASN A 32 2.34 27.33 8.05
CA ASN A 32 2.52 27.95 6.74
C ASN A 32 3.60 27.26 5.89
N TYR A 33 3.58 27.53 4.58
CA TYR A 33 4.53 26.92 3.63
C TYR A 33 5.97 27.45 3.77
N SER A 34 6.19 28.62 4.38
CA SER A 34 7.55 29.12 4.62
C SER A 34 8.27 28.25 5.66
N GLU A 35 7.59 27.99 6.78
CA GLU A 35 8.06 27.08 7.82
C GLU A 35 8.21 25.65 7.29
N LEU A 36 7.25 25.16 6.51
CA LEU A 36 7.37 23.85 5.87
C LEU A 36 8.61 23.76 4.97
N ALA A 37 8.86 24.79 4.14
CA ALA A 37 10.01 24.86 3.25
C ALA A 37 11.33 24.79 4.02
N GLN A 38 11.43 25.49 5.16
CA GLN A 38 12.57 25.41 6.06
C GLN A 38 12.74 24.00 6.66
N LYS A 39 11.65 23.37 7.13
CA LYS A 39 11.68 22.02 7.72
C LYS A 39 12.14 20.96 6.73
N ILE A 40 11.69 21.04 5.48
CA ILE A 40 12.05 20.06 4.45
C ILE A 40 13.30 20.45 3.65
N GLY A 41 13.92 21.60 3.93
CA GLY A 41 15.16 22.03 3.28
C GLY A 41 15.01 22.37 1.80
N VAL A 42 13.94 23.08 1.42
CA VAL A 42 13.72 23.59 0.06
C VAL A 42 13.36 25.07 0.08
N ALA A 43 13.49 25.75 -1.06
CA ALA A 43 12.99 27.11 -1.19
C ALA A 43 11.45 27.13 -1.24
N GLN A 44 10.78 28.10 -0.60
CA GLN A 44 9.32 28.22 -0.56
C GLN A 44 8.70 28.24 -1.98
N GLN A 45 9.39 28.87 -2.95
CA GLN A 45 8.99 28.89 -4.35
C GLN A 45 8.82 27.48 -4.97
N ASN A 46 9.54 26.47 -4.47
CA ASN A 46 9.40 25.08 -4.92
C ASN A 46 8.06 24.50 -4.46
N ILE A 47 7.66 24.76 -3.21
CA ILE A 47 6.34 24.34 -2.69
C ILE A 47 5.22 24.98 -3.52
N SER A 48 5.31 26.28 -3.81
CA SER A 48 4.32 26.97 -4.66
C SER A 48 4.24 26.36 -6.06
N LYS A 49 5.38 25.99 -6.66
CA LYS A 49 5.42 25.30 -7.97
C LYS A 49 4.83 23.90 -7.90
N TRP A 50 5.12 23.13 -6.85
CA TRP A 50 4.57 21.78 -6.68
C TRP A 50 3.06 21.81 -6.53
N LYS A 51 2.54 22.77 -5.75
CA LYS A 51 1.10 23.00 -5.60
C LYS A 51 0.45 23.38 -6.94
N SER A 52 0.91 24.44 -7.60
CA SER A 52 0.27 24.95 -8.82
C SER A 52 0.32 23.99 -10.00
N ARG A 53 1.35 23.13 -10.08
CA ARG A 53 1.52 22.13 -11.14
C ARG A 53 1.06 20.72 -10.71
N ASN A 54 0.43 20.58 -9.56
CA ASN A 54 0.05 19.30 -8.98
C ASN A 54 1.19 18.24 -9.01
N SER A 55 2.43 18.66 -8.70
CA SER A 55 3.64 17.83 -8.87
C SER A 55 3.82 16.83 -7.73
N VAL A 56 2.89 15.88 -7.59
CA VAL A 56 2.88 14.82 -6.57
C VAL A 56 4.21 14.06 -6.52
N SER A 57 4.79 13.73 -7.69
CA SER A 57 6.05 12.99 -7.78
C SER A 57 7.22 13.73 -7.12
N ALA A 58 7.28 15.06 -7.25
CA ALA A 58 8.34 15.85 -6.62
C ALA A 58 8.22 15.84 -5.09
N ILE A 59 6.98 15.89 -4.58
CA ILE A 59 6.71 15.79 -3.14
C ILE A 59 7.07 14.39 -2.63
N LYS A 60 6.69 13.32 -3.37
CA LYS A 60 7.06 11.93 -3.06
C LYS A 60 8.57 11.73 -2.96
N ILE A 61 9.34 12.26 -3.92
CA ILE A 61 10.81 12.21 -3.90
C ILE A 61 11.33 12.89 -2.64
N LYS A 62 10.82 14.09 -2.32
CA LYS A 62 11.26 14.82 -1.12
C LYS A 62 10.95 14.05 0.17
N CYS A 63 9.78 13.42 0.28
CA CYS A 63 9.45 12.58 1.43
C CYS A 63 10.36 11.34 1.54
N ARG A 64 10.86 10.78 0.42
CA ARG A 64 11.85 9.68 0.45
C ARG A 64 13.21 10.16 0.92
N GLU A 65 13.68 11.32 0.46
CA GLU A 65 14.93 11.93 0.92
C GLU A 65 14.95 12.17 2.43
N LEU A 66 13.79 12.55 2.99
CA LEU A 66 13.62 12.80 4.41
C LEU A 66 13.32 11.53 5.24
N GLY A 67 13.12 10.38 4.59
CA GLY A 67 12.75 9.13 5.28
C GLY A 67 11.33 9.07 5.83
N ILE A 68 10.44 10.00 5.43
CA ILE A 68 9.07 10.13 5.95
C ILE A 68 8.00 9.66 4.96
N TYR A 69 8.39 9.04 3.85
CA TYR A 69 7.46 8.64 2.80
C TYR A 69 6.27 7.83 3.33
N ASN A 70 6.53 6.84 4.18
CA ASN A 70 5.47 5.99 4.75
C ASN A 70 4.56 6.73 5.74
N GLU A 71 5.06 7.77 6.43
CA GLU A 71 4.24 8.56 7.36
C GLU A 71 3.22 9.45 6.61
N ILE A 72 3.58 9.88 5.40
CA ILE A 72 2.75 10.78 4.58
C ILE A 72 1.85 10.01 3.60
N PHE A 73 2.38 8.90 3.05
CA PHE A 73 1.76 8.12 1.97
C PHE A 73 1.44 6.68 2.33
N GLY A 74 1.84 6.19 3.50
CA GLY A 74 1.43 4.87 3.96
C GLY A 74 -0.07 4.84 4.14
N ASP A 75 -0.72 3.78 3.65
CA ASP A 75 -2.11 3.53 3.96
C ASP A 75 -2.23 3.42 5.48
N SER A 76 -3.20 4.11 6.06
CA SER A 76 -3.62 3.94 7.45
C SER A 76 -4.32 2.58 7.65
N PHE A 77 -3.66 1.51 7.23
CA PHE A 77 -4.10 0.12 7.38
C PHE A 77 -3.27 -0.57 8.47
N ASN A 78 -3.85 -0.58 9.67
CA ASN A 78 -3.65 -1.56 10.75
C ASN A 78 -2.20 -1.87 11.17
N THR A 79 -1.64 -1.07 12.08
CA THR A 79 -0.77 -1.64 13.11
C THR A 79 -1.62 -2.56 13.98
N PHE A 80 -1.62 -3.87 13.70
CA PHE A 80 -2.10 -4.86 14.65
C PHE A 80 -1.16 -4.84 15.86
N THR A 81 -1.54 -4.13 16.92
CA THR A 81 -0.81 -4.15 18.20
C THR A 81 -1.33 -5.30 19.05
N GLN A 82 -0.58 -6.41 19.09
CA GLN A 82 -0.84 -7.49 20.04
C GLN A 82 -0.16 -7.17 21.37
N THR A 83 -0.92 -6.66 22.34
CA THR A 83 -0.48 -6.56 23.74
C THR A 83 -1.02 -7.75 24.55
N GLY A 84 -0.12 -8.68 24.87
CA GLY A 84 -0.37 -9.85 25.72
C GLY A 84 0.93 -10.59 26.02
N ALA A 85 0.97 -11.37 27.10
CA ALA A 85 2.19 -11.94 27.71
C ALA A 85 3.09 -12.81 26.81
N ASN A 86 2.69 -13.11 25.56
CA ASN A 86 3.48 -13.85 24.57
C ASN A 86 4.26 -12.95 23.58
N SER A 87 4.42 -11.66 23.86
CA SER A 87 5.05 -10.66 22.99
C SER A 87 6.58 -10.77 22.81
N GLN A 88 7.23 -11.86 23.24
CA GLN A 88 8.69 -12.01 23.13
C GLN A 88 9.20 -12.67 21.84
N GLN A 89 8.35 -13.00 20.86
CA GLN A 89 8.79 -13.74 19.65
C GLN A 89 9.18 -12.88 18.44
N ILE A 90 9.30 -11.55 18.56
CA ILE A 90 9.66 -10.67 17.42
C ILE A 90 10.86 -9.78 17.80
N LYS A 91 12.07 -10.36 17.90
CA LYS A 91 13.28 -9.53 17.96
C LYS A 91 14.18 -9.64 16.74
N ASN A 92 13.99 -10.62 15.85
CA ASN A 92 14.86 -10.80 14.69
C ASN A 92 14.04 -11.03 13.41
N GLN A 93 13.58 -9.96 12.75
CA GLN A 93 13.26 -10.00 11.32
C GLN A 93 14.16 -8.98 10.62
N ASN A 94 15.24 -9.46 10.03
CA ASN A 94 16.09 -8.69 9.12
C ASN A 94 15.37 -8.58 7.78
N ASN A 95 14.80 -7.41 7.50
CA ASN A 95 14.26 -7.11 6.18
C ASN A 95 15.42 -6.84 5.22
N THR A 96 15.77 -7.83 4.41
CA THR A 96 16.58 -7.64 3.21
C THR A 96 15.72 -7.82 1.96
N GLY A 97 15.39 -6.69 1.33
CA GLY A 97 15.32 -6.60 -0.13
C GLY A 97 13.94 -6.59 -0.81
N ASN A 98 13.54 -5.39 -1.21
CA ASN A 98 12.78 -5.01 -2.42
C ASN A 98 11.51 -5.79 -2.82
N GLY A 99 10.36 -5.17 -2.55
CA GLY A 99 9.45 -4.72 -3.61
C GLY A 99 8.77 -5.78 -4.48
N ALA A 100 7.91 -6.59 -3.88
CA ALA A 100 6.65 -7.11 -4.45
C ALA A 100 5.90 -7.82 -3.31
N GLY A 101 4.56 -7.80 -3.32
CA GLY A 101 3.69 -8.16 -2.20
C GLY A 101 4.12 -9.41 -1.41
N ALA A 102 4.34 -9.24 -0.11
CA ALA A 102 4.73 -10.32 0.79
C ALA A 102 3.53 -11.25 1.06
N PHE A 103 3.40 -12.29 0.24
CA PHE A 103 2.74 -13.53 0.64
C PHE A 103 3.63 -14.22 1.67
N ASN A 104 3.31 -14.07 2.95
CA ASN A 104 3.89 -14.88 4.01
C ASN A 104 3.42 -16.33 3.86
N TYR A 105 4.19 -17.14 3.12
CA TYR A 105 4.23 -18.57 3.36
C TYR A 105 5.01 -18.77 4.66
N ALA A 106 4.38 -19.44 5.62
CA ALA A 106 5.05 -19.86 6.85
C ALA A 106 6.35 -20.60 6.48
N ASN A 107 7.40 -20.38 7.28
CA ASN A 107 8.68 -21.08 7.19
C ASN A 107 8.52 -22.59 7.46
N ASP A 108 7.91 -23.32 6.53
CA ASP A 108 8.01 -24.76 6.39
C ASP A 108 8.93 -25.02 5.19
N PRO A 109 10.08 -25.69 5.36
CA PRO A 109 11.04 -25.96 4.28
C PRO A 109 10.48 -26.78 3.10
N LYS A 110 9.19 -27.11 3.09
CA LYS A 110 8.51 -27.85 2.02
C LYS A 110 7.86 -26.98 0.92
N THR A 111 7.87 -25.65 1.03
CA THR A 111 7.27 -24.74 0.02
C THR A 111 8.29 -23.84 -0.70
N GLN A 112 9.55 -24.25 -0.82
CA GLN A 112 10.39 -23.72 -1.90
C GLN A 112 9.88 -24.32 -3.20
N ILE A 113 8.85 -23.70 -3.75
CA ILE A 113 8.51 -23.84 -5.15
C ILE A 113 9.66 -23.17 -5.89
N ASP A 114 10.45 -23.96 -6.61
CA ASP A 114 11.53 -23.46 -7.45
C ASP A 114 11.07 -22.21 -8.20
N ASN A 115 11.83 -21.11 -8.07
CA ASN A 115 11.53 -19.79 -8.65
C ASN A 115 11.56 -19.76 -10.20
N ASN A 116 11.32 -20.90 -10.86
CA ASN A 116 11.22 -21.04 -12.31
C ASN A 116 9.79 -21.30 -12.81
N LEU A 117 8.76 -21.16 -11.96
CA LEU A 117 7.38 -21.12 -12.43
C LEU A 117 7.06 -19.70 -12.90
N ASN A 118 7.28 -19.45 -14.19
CA ASN A 118 6.77 -18.27 -14.89
C ASN A 118 5.25 -18.40 -15.04
N ILE A 119 4.52 -18.28 -13.93
CA ILE A 119 3.06 -18.16 -13.94
C ILE A 119 2.75 -16.83 -14.61
N ASP A 120 1.93 -16.87 -15.65
CA ASP A 120 1.49 -15.68 -16.38
C ASP A 120 0.95 -14.62 -15.41
N ASP A 121 1.45 -13.39 -15.54
CA ASP A 121 1.09 -12.25 -14.69
C ASP A 121 -0.43 -11.99 -14.71
N ASP A 122 -1.11 -12.33 -15.80
CA ASP A 122 -2.57 -12.16 -15.94
C ASP A 122 -3.37 -13.19 -15.15
N LEU A 123 -2.78 -14.35 -14.84
CA LEU A 123 -3.42 -15.44 -14.10
C LEU A 123 -3.27 -15.29 -12.59
N ILE A 124 -2.19 -14.65 -12.12
CA ILE A 124 -1.92 -14.41 -10.70
C ILE A 124 -3.08 -13.72 -9.95
N PRO A 125 -3.64 -12.57 -10.41
CA PRO A 125 -4.70 -11.88 -9.69
C PRO A 125 -5.99 -12.71 -9.60
N LEU A 126 -6.26 -13.53 -10.63
CA LEU A 126 -7.44 -14.40 -10.65
C LEU A 126 -7.33 -15.52 -9.61
N PHE A 127 -6.18 -16.18 -9.51
CA PHE A 127 -5.95 -17.21 -8.50
C PHE A 127 -6.02 -16.65 -7.07
N GLN A 128 -5.50 -15.43 -6.86
CA GLN A 128 -5.59 -14.74 -5.57
C GLN A 128 -7.05 -14.48 -5.19
N ALA A 129 -7.84 -13.91 -6.10
CA ALA A 129 -9.26 -13.63 -5.86
C ALA A 129 -10.05 -14.92 -5.54
N LEU A 130 -9.82 -16.00 -6.30
CA LEU A 130 -10.44 -17.30 -6.06
C LEU A 130 -10.10 -17.87 -4.67
N SER A 131 -8.82 -17.79 -4.28
CA SER A 131 -8.37 -18.27 -2.97
C SER A 131 -9.00 -17.50 -1.81
N ILE A 132 -9.10 -16.17 -1.93
CA ILE A 132 -9.72 -15.30 -0.93
C ILE A 132 -11.21 -15.66 -0.77
N VAL A 133 -11.95 -15.73 -1.88
CA VAL A 133 -13.39 -16.04 -1.85
C VAL A 133 -13.63 -17.45 -1.31
N ALA A 134 -12.84 -18.44 -1.71
CA ALA A 134 -13.00 -19.81 -1.22
C ALA A 134 -12.72 -19.93 0.29
N LYS A 135 -11.74 -19.18 0.83
CA LYS A 135 -11.50 -19.11 2.28
C LYS A 135 -12.67 -18.45 3.01
N ALA A 136 -13.14 -17.31 2.52
CA ALA A 136 -14.26 -16.57 3.12
C ALA A 136 -15.55 -17.40 3.17
N LEU A 137 -15.76 -18.27 2.17
CA LEU A 137 -16.94 -19.14 2.09
C LEU A 137 -16.71 -20.53 2.69
N ASN A 138 -15.55 -20.82 3.28
CA ASN A 138 -15.15 -22.14 3.75
C ASN A 138 -15.30 -23.26 2.70
N LYS A 139 -14.94 -22.94 1.44
CA LYS A 139 -15.05 -23.82 0.25
C LYS A 139 -13.69 -24.17 -0.36
N LYS A 140 -12.63 -24.15 0.45
CA LYS A 140 -11.26 -24.40 -0.02
C LYS A 140 -11.12 -25.77 -0.70
N ASP A 141 -11.71 -26.82 -0.12
CA ASP A 141 -11.60 -28.18 -0.67
C ASP A 141 -12.31 -28.30 -2.01
N LYS A 142 -13.47 -27.66 -2.16
CA LYS A 142 -14.21 -27.59 -3.43
C LYS A 142 -13.44 -26.82 -4.51
N LEU A 143 -12.74 -25.74 -4.13
CA LEU A 143 -11.87 -25.03 -5.07
C LEU A 143 -10.72 -25.95 -5.54
N LYS A 144 -10.11 -26.69 -4.61
CA LYS A 144 -9.03 -27.64 -4.93
C LYS A 144 -9.49 -28.71 -5.92
N GLU A 145 -10.60 -29.38 -5.63
CA GLU A 145 -11.18 -30.42 -6.49
C GLU A 145 -11.42 -29.91 -7.92
N LYS A 146 -12.00 -28.70 -8.06
CA LYS A 146 -12.24 -28.09 -9.37
C LYS A 146 -10.97 -27.81 -10.14
N LEU A 147 -9.91 -27.36 -9.47
CA LEU A 147 -8.62 -27.10 -10.10
C LEU A 147 -7.95 -28.40 -10.54
N GLU A 148 -8.02 -29.46 -9.73
CA GLU A 148 -7.49 -30.78 -10.09
C GLU A 148 -8.21 -31.35 -11.33
N ASN A 149 -9.53 -31.24 -11.40
CA ASN A 149 -10.30 -31.64 -12.58
C ASN A 149 -9.91 -30.83 -13.81
N LEU A 150 -9.80 -29.49 -13.67
CA LEU A 150 -9.38 -28.62 -14.77
C LEU A 150 -8.00 -29.01 -15.31
N ILE A 151 -7.04 -29.30 -14.42
CA ILE A 151 -5.69 -29.73 -14.81
C ILE A 151 -5.74 -31.09 -15.52
N SER A 152 -6.61 -32.00 -15.08
CA SER A 152 -6.78 -33.31 -15.72
C SER A 152 -7.41 -33.23 -17.11
N ASP A 153 -8.26 -32.22 -17.35
CA ASP A 153 -8.91 -32.00 -18.65
C ASP A 153 -7.98 -31.35 -19.68
N LEU A 154 -6.85 -30.78 -19.26
CA LEU A 154 -5.87 -30.21 -20.16
C LEU A 154 -5.12 -31.31 -20.93
N PRO A 155 -4.81 -31.10 -22.23
CA PRO A 155 -3.99 -32.03 -22.98
C PRO A 155 -2.62 -32.17 -22.32
N LYS A 156 -2.23 -33.42 -22.03
CA LYS A 156 -0.91 -33.72 -21.51
C LYS A 156 0.12 -33.45 -22.60
N LEU A 157 1.15 -32.68 -22.27
CA LEU A 157 2.34 -32.46 -23.10
C LEU A 157 3.13 -33.76 -23.29
#